data_AF-A0A920W763-F1
#
_entry.id   AF-A0A920W763-F1
#
_cell.length_a   1.000
_cell.length_b   1.000
_cell.length_c   1.000
_cell.angle_alpha   90.00
_cell.angle_beta   90.00
_cell.angle_gamma   90.00
#
_symmetry.space_group_name_H-M   'P 1'
#
loop_
_entity.id
_entity.type
_entity.pdbx_description
1 polymer ?
#
loop_
_entity_poly.entity_id
_entity_poly.type
_entity_poly.pdbx_seq_one_letter_code
_entity_poly.pdbx_strand_id
1 'polypeptide(L)' 'MGMPLFDNLDLEAVAAEAARQNRWEFLLVAAPLAMDGGTGSPLNPLAIF' A
#
# COMPACT_ATOMS: atom_id res chain seq x y z
N MET A 1 17.12 -10.71 5.60
CA MET A 1 16.40 -9.89 6.59
C MET A 1 16.46 -8.44 6.11
N GLY A 2 15.33 -7.79 5.86
CA GLY A 2 15.31 -6.43 5.28
C GLY A 2 14.20 -6.16 4.25
N MET A 3 13.14 -6.99 4.20
CA MET A 3 11.96 -6.69 3.39
C MET A 3 10.97 -5.90 4.24
N PRO A 4 10.59 -4.67 3.84
CA PRO A 4 9.51 -3.94 4.51
C PRO A 4 8.19 -4.70 4.44
N LEU A 5 7.38 -4.62 5.49
CA LEU A 5 6.08 -5.27 5.59
C LEU A 5 4.96 -4.21 5.66
N PHE A 6 3.91 -4.42 4.87
CA PHE A 6 2.62 -3.80 5.10
C PHE A 6 1.73 -4.78 5.87
N ASP A 7 1.12 -4.31 6.95
CA ASP A 7 0.17 -5.08 7.75
C ASP A 7 -1.12 -4.27 7.92
N ASN A 8 -2.24 -4.96 8.14
CA ASN A 8 -3.53 -4.35 8.41
C ASN A 8 -4.02 -3.35 7.33
N LEU A 9 -3.84 -3.69 6.05
CA LEU A 9 -4.40 -2.91 4.93
C LEU A 9 -5.90 -3.23 4.73
N ASP A 10 -6.68 -2.21 4.39
CA ASP A 10 -7.99 -2.41 3.76
C ASP A 10 -7.80 -2.52 2.25
N LEU A 11 -8.16 -3.68 1.69
CA LEU A 11 -7.94 -4.01 0.27
C LEU A 11 -9.25 -4.18 -0.51
N GLU A 12 -10.42 -3.97 0.09
CA GLU A 12 -11.71 -4.26 -0.55
C GLU A 12 -11.93 -3.38 -1.78
N ALA A 13 -11.72 -2.07 -1.65
CA ALA A 13 -11.93 -1.11 -2.73
C ALA A 13 -10.98 -1.33 -3.93
N VAL A 14 -9.70 -1.57 -3.66
CA VAL A 14 -8.70 -1.82 -4.72
C VAL A 14 -8.95 -3.16 -5.43
N ALA A 15 -9.38 -4.19 -4.69
CA ALA A 15 -9.73 -5.48 -5.28
C ALA A 15 -10.94 -5.37 -6.22
N ALA A 16 -11.97 -4.63 -5.81
CA ALA A 16 -13.15 -4.39 -6.65
C ALA A 16 -12.79 -3.63 -7.94
N GLU A 17 -11.95 -2.60 -7.84
CA GLU A 17 -11.54 -1.80 -9.00
C GLU A 17 -10.62 -2.57 -9.95
N ALA A 18 -9.68 -3.35 -9.42
CA ALA A 18 -8.81 -4.23 -10.21
C ALA A 18 -9.62 -5.26 -11.00
N ALA A 19 -10.62 -5.88 -10.35
CA ALA A 19 -11.53 -6.82 -11.00
C ALA A 19 -12.38 -6.14 -12.08
N ARG A 20 -12.91 -4.95 -11.80
CA ARG A 20 -13.71 -4.16 -12.77
C ARG A 20 -12.93 -3.83 -14.04
N GLN A 21 -11.63 -3.53 -13.91
CA GLN A 21 -10.75 -3.21 -15.03
C GLN A 21 -10.08 -4.43 -15.67
N ASN A 22 -10.23 -5.62 -15.07
CA ASN A 22 -9.43 -6.81 -15.40
C ASN A 22 -7.92 -6.51 -15.41
N ARG A 23 -7.45 -5.70 -14.46
CA ARG A 23 -6.07 -5.25 -14.32
C ARG A 23 -5.66 -5.23 -12.86
N TRP A 24 -4.69 -6.05 -12.49
CA TRP A 24 -4.19 -6.17 -11.11
C TRP A 24 -2.90 -5.39 -10.85
N GLU A 25 -2.32 -4.83 -11.90
CA GLU A 25 -1.12 -4.01 -11.85
C GLU A 25 -1.51 -2.54 -11.81
N PHE A 26 -0.99 -1.84 -10.82
CA PHE A 26 -1.22 -0.42 -10.60
C PHE A 26 0.01 0.18 -9.92
N LEU A 27 0.13 1.51 -9.99
CA LEU A 27 1.17 2.21 -9.25
C LEU A 27 0.78 2.26 -7.77
N LEU A 28 1.57 1.60 -6.92
CA LEU A 28 1.48 1.71 -5.47
C LEU A 28 2.33 2.89 -5.00
N VAL A 29 1.68 3.90 -4.38
CA VAL A 29 2.38 4.98 -3.68
C VAL A 29 2.27 4.73 -2.18
N ALA A 30 3.42 4.48 -1.55
CA ALA A 30 3.53 4.31 -0.10
C ALA A 30 4.60 5.26 0.45
N ALA A 31 4.16 6.28 1.20
CA ALA A 31 5.02 7.32 1.73
C ALA A 31 5.00 7.28 3.28
N PRO A 32 5.98 6.61 3.92
CA PRO A 32 6.06 6.57 5.37
C PRO A 32 6.37 7.96 5.93
N LEU A 33 5.86 8.25 7.12
CA LEU A 33 6.27 9.42 7.90
C LEU A 33 7.75 9.30 8.24
N ALA A 34 8.50 10.37 8.00
CA ALA A 34 9.90 10.44 8.37
C ALA A 34 10.01 10.63 9.89
N MET A 35 10.42 9.57 10.60
CA MET A 35 10.66 9.61 12.03
C MET A 35 12.01 8.96 12.36
N ASP A 36 12.83 9.68 13.13
CA ASP A 36 14.12 9.17 13.56
C ASP A 36 13.95 8.03 14.57
N GLY A 37 14.68 6.92 14.36
CA GLY A 37 14.65 5.75 15.23
C GLY A 37 13.37 4.90 15.16
N GLY A 38 12.44 5.21 14.24
CA GLY A 38 11.22 4.43 14.05
C GLY A 38 11.50 3.03 13.50
N THR A 39 10.79 2.02 14.02
CA THR A 39 10.82 0.63 13.49
C THR A 39 9.70 0.35 12.48
N GLY A 40 8.80 1.32 12.28
CA GLY A 40 7.69 1.30 11.35
C GLY A 40 7.05 2.69 11.25
N SER A 41 6.10 2.85 10.32
CA SER A 41 5.35 4.08 10.13
C SER A 41 3.90 3.76 9.79
N PRO A 42 2.91 4.50 10.33
CA PRO A 42 1.58 4.48 9.76
C PRO A 42 1.66 4.99 8.31
N LEU A 43 0.78 4.46 7.46
CA LEU A 43 0.76 4.70 6.03
C LEU A 43 -0.69 4.89 5.57
N ASN A 44 -0.87 5.69 4.52
CA ASN A 44 -2.09 5.71 3.72
C ASN A 44 -1.70 5.36 2.27
N PRO A 45 -1.54 4.06 1.92
CA PRO A 45 -1.11 3.67 0.59
C PRO A 45 -2.17 4.01 -0.46
N LEU A 46 -1.73 4.49 -1.61
CA LEU A 46 -2.60 4.78 -2.74
C LEU A 46 -2.36 3.76 -3.86
N ALA A 47 -3.44 3.20 -4.38
CA ALA A 47 -3.43 2.44 -5.62
C ALA A 47 -3.89 3.35 -6.77
N ILE A 48 -3.01 3.57 -7.74
CA ILE A 48 -3.28 4.43 -8.91
C ILE A 48 -3.28 3.54 -10.15
N PHE A 49 -4.48 3.32 -10.70
CA PHE A 49 -4.73 2.56 -11.93
C PHE A 49 -4.49 3.42 -13.17
#